data_AF-A0A3A4W8L3-F1
#
_entry.id   AF-A0A3A4W8L3-F1
#
_cell.length_a   1.000
_cell.length_b   1.000
_cell.length_c   1.000
_cell.angle_alpha   90.00
_cell.angle_beta   90.00
_cell.angle_gamma   90.00
#
_symmetry.space_group_name_H-M   'P 1'
#
loop_
_entity.id
_entity.type
_entity.pdbx_description
1 polymer ?
#
loop_
_entity_poly.entity_id
_entity_poly.type
_entity_poly.pdbx_seq_one_letter_code
_entity_poly.pdbx_strand_id
1 'polypeptide(L)' 'MWKFIDSTPYYILIAAAVFMLLAPFRPMPHVLEKLVMLKGGTLHRPIDIFDLFFHLIPSILLILKIYRGFSR' A
#
# COMPACT_ATOMS: atom_id res chain seq x y z
N MET A 1 3.12 -15.81 14.27
CA MET A 1 3.31 -14.47 13.65
C MET A 1 2.17 -14.08 12.71
N TRP A 2 1.76 -14.90 11.74
CA TRP A 2 0.74 -14.51 10.74
C TRP A 2 -0.73 -14.53 11.19
N LYS A 3 -1.02 -14.98 12.43
CA LYS A 3 -2.38 -15.06 12.97
C LYS A 3 -3.12 -13.73 12.84
N PHE A 4 -2.42 -12.60 13.02
CA PHE A 4 -3.00 -11.26 12.89
C PHE A 4 -3.59 -10.99 11.50
N ILE A 5 -2.86 -11.29 10.43
CA ILE A 5 -3.34 -11.09 9.05
C ILE A 5 -4.52 -12.01 8.76
N ASP A 6 -4.43 -13.26 9.23
CA ASP A 6 -5.47 -14.25 9.00
C ASP A 6 -6.77 -13.89 9.75
N SER A 7 -6.67 -13.36 10.97
CA SER A 7 -7.82 -12.96 11.81
C SER A 7 -8.42 -11.60 11.45
N THR A 8 -7.66 -10.72 10.81
CA THR A 8 -8.14 -9.36 10.45
C THR A 8 -9.21 -9.45 9.36
N PRO A 9 -10.44 -8.97 9.55
CA PRO A 9 -11.47 -9.03 8.51
C PRO A 9 -11.06 -8.37 7.19
N TYR A 10 -11.49 -8.92 6.05
CA TYR A 10 -11.12 -8.40 4.73
C TYR A 10 -11.54 -6.94 4.52
N TYR A 11 -12.73 -6.55 4.99
CA TYR A 11 -13.23 -5.18 4.82
C TYR A 11 -12.31 -4.14 5.47
N ILE A 12 -11.63 -4.46 6.58
CA ILE A 12 -10.68 -3.56 7.25
C ILE A 12 -9.46 -3.35 6.36
N LEU A 13 -8.88 -4.44 5.83
CA LEU A 13 -7.71 -4.35 4.96
C LEU A 13 -8.04 -3.68 3.63
N ILE A 14 -9.22 -3.93 3.07
CA ILE A 14 -9.70 -3.28 1.85
C ILE A 14 -9.87 -1.77 2.10
N ALA A 15 -10.56 -1.38 3.17
CA ALA A 15 -10.74 0.02 3.51
C ALA A 15 -9.41 0.74 3.74
N ALA A 16 -8.48 0.13 4.48
CA ALA A 16 -7.15 0.68 4.72
C ALA A 16 -6.31 0.79 3.44
N ALA A 17 -6.34 -0.23 2.57
CA ALA A 17 -5.64 -0.21 1.28
C ALA A 17 -6.17 0.88 0.36
N VAL A 18 -7.51 0.99 0.20
CA VAL A 18 -8.12 2.04 -0.62
C VAL A 18 -7.80 3.42 -0.04
N PHE A 19 -7.94 3.61 1.26
CA PHE A 19 -7.64 4.88 1.91
C PHE A 19 -6.18 5.30 1.69
N MET A 20 -5.22 4.42 1.96
CA MET A 20 -3.80 4.73 1.84
C MET A 20 -3.33 4.88 0.39
N LEU A 21 -3.90 4.15 -0.57
CA LEU A 21 -3.62 4.37 -2.00
C LEU A 21 -4.07 5.75 -2.47
N LEU A 22 -5.18 6.24 -1.93
CA LEU A 22 -5.78 7.53 -2.31
C LEU A 22 -5.28 8.70 -1.45
N ALA A 23 -4.56 8.42 -0.35
CA ALA A 23 -4.07 9.46 0.54
C ALA A 23 -2.80 10.15 -0.01
N PRO A 24 -2.68 11.48 0.18
CA PRO A 24 -3.76 12.42 0.45
C PRO A 24 -4.67 12.58 -0.78
N PHE A 25 -5.98 12.76 -0.56
CA PHE A 25 -6.94 12.88 -1.67
C PHE A 25 -6.73 14.13 -2.54
N ARG A 26 -6.01 15.14 -2.02
CA ARG A 26 -5.63 16.37 -2.72
C ARG A 26 -4.23 16.82 -2.25
N PRO A 27 -3.44 17.50 -3.10
CA PRO A 27 -3.70 17.74 -4.52
C PRO A 27 -3.55 16.47 -5.38
N MET A 28 -2.70 15.52 -4.97
CA MET A 28 -2.48 14.25 -5.67
C MET A 28 -2.10 13.16 -4.64
N PRO A 29 -2.58 11.92 -4.80
CA PRO A 29 -2.17 10.80 -3.93
C PRO A 29 -0.68 10.54 -4.01
N HIS A 30 -0.06 10.25 -2.85
CA HIS A 30 1.39 10.05 -2.76
C HIS A 30 1.86 8.89 -3.64
N VAL A 31 1.11 7.79 -3.68
CA VAL A 31 1.47 6.64 -4.53
C VAL A 31 1.57 7.05 -6.00
N LEU A 32 0.59 7.81 -6.51
CA LEU A 32 0.62 8.27 -7.89
C LEU A 32 1.77 9.25 -8.14
N GLU A 33 1.99 10.20 -7.22
CA GLU A 33 3.10 11.15 -7.29
C GLU A 33 4.44 10.42 -7.39
N LYS A 34 4.68 9.45 -6.50
CA LYS A 34 5.94 8.70 -6.47
C LYS A 34 6.09 7.76 -7.68
N LEU A 35 5.00 7.19 -8.21
CA LEU A 35 5.06 6.42 -9.46
C LEU A 35 5.43 7.29 -10.67
N VAL A 36 4.94 8.53 -10.73
CA VAL A 36 5.35 9.50 -11.76
C VAL A 36 6.83 9.86 -11.60
N MET A 37 7.29 10.11 -10.37
CA MET A 37 8.72 10.34 -10.08
C MET A 37 9.59 9.14 -10.46
N LEU A 38 9.12 7.92 -10.18
CA LEU A 38 9.84 6.68 -10.52
C LEU A 38 10.00 6.55 -12.04
N LYS A 39 8.92 6.78 -12.80
CA LYS A 39 8.95 6.78 -14.27
C LYS A 39 9.84 7.89 -14.83
N GLY A 40 9.83 9.07 -14.20
CA GLY A 40 10.66 10.21 -14.56
C GLY A 40 12.13 10.09 -14.12
N GLY A 41 12.48 9.03 -13.39
CA GLY A 41 13.82 8.86 -12.84
C GLY A 41 14.21 9.95 -11.84
N THR A 42 13.25 10.52 -11.10
CA THR A 42 13.44 11.55 -10.07
C THR A 42 13.21 11.04 -8.63
N LEU A 43 12.85 9.76 -8.46
CA LEU A 43 12.63 9.13 -7.16
C LEU A 43 13.94 8.62 -6.54
N HIS A 44 14.79 9.52 -6.04
CA HIS A 44 16.07 9.14 -5.40
C HIS A 44 16.16 9.52 -3.92
N ARG A 45 15.31 10.41 -3.44
CA ARG A 45 15.35 10.82 -2.05
C ARG A 45 14.83 9.66 -1.19
N PRO A 46 15.56 9.26 -0.13
CA PRO A 46 15.13 8.15 0.74
C PRO A 46 13.73 8.33 1.33
N ILE A 47 13.35 9.58 1.64
CA ILE A 47 12.03 9.90 2.16
C ILE A 47 10.90 9.61 1.17
N ASP A 48 11.12 9.88 -0.13
CA ASP A 48 10.12 9.65 -1.17
C ASP A 48 9.95 8.16 -1.45
N ILE A 49 11.05 7.39 -1.36
CA ILE A 49 11.02 5.93 -1.48
C ILE A 49 10.29 5.33 -0.28
N PHE A 50 10.63 5.76 0.94
CA PHE A 50 9.94 5.34 2.15
C PHE A 50 8.45 5.65 2.08
N ASP A 51 8.09 6.84 1.64
CA ASP A 51 6.70 7.30 1.50
C ASP A 51 5.89 6.39 0.56
N LEU A 52 6.46 6.02 -0.60
CA LEU A 52 5.83 5.06 -1.51
C LEU A 52 5.58 3.71 -0.82
N PHE A 53 6.60 3.15 -0.16
CA PHE A 53 6.45 1.87 0.53
C PHE A 53 5.44 1.94 1.66
N PHE A 54 5.46 3.02 2.46
CA PHE A 54 4.55 3.23 3.57
C PHE A 54 3.09 3.22 3.12
N HIS A 55 2.76 3.93 2.03
CA HIS A 55 1.41 3.95 1.48
C HIS A 55 0.98 2.61 0.87
N LEU A 56 1.93 1.79 0.40
CA LEU A 56 1.66 0.47 -0.15
C LEU A 56 1.53 -0.64 0.90
N ILE A 57 1.91 -0.41 2.18
CA ILE A 57 1.84 -1.43 3.24
C ILE A 57 0.47 -2.12 3.32
N PRO A 58 -0.67 -1.40 3.42
CA PRO A 58 -1.95 -2.08 3.59
C PRO A 58 -2.37 -2.87 2.34
N SER A 59 -2.01 -2.38 1.15
CA SER A 59 -2.23 -3.08 -0.12
C SER A 59 -1.42 -4.38 -0.19
N ILE A 60 -0.15 -4.35 0.24
CA ILE A 60 0.70 -5.54 0.33
C ILE A 60 0.11 -6.54 1.33
N LEU A 61 -0.33 -6.08 2.51
CA LEU A 61 -0.96 -6.95 3.51
C LEU A 61 -2.26 -7.59 2.99
N LEU A 62 -3.06 -6.84 2.24
CA LEU A 62 -4.27 -7.36 1.60
C LEU A 62 -3.95 -8.44 0.56
N ILE A 63 -2.99 -8.20 -0.33
CA ILE A 63 -2.53 -9.18 -1.34
C ILE A 63 -2.01 -10.44 -0.65
N LEU A 64 -1.19 -10.29 0.39
CA LEU A 64 -0.67 -11.42 1.17
C LEU A 64 -1.81 -12.23 1.80
N LYS A 65 -2.83 -11.57 2.35
CA LYS A 65 -3.99 -12.26 2.92
C LYS A 65 -4.74 -13.05 1.85
N ILE A 66 -5.02 -12.44 0.70
CA ILE A 66 -5.72 -13.07 -0.42
C ILE A 66 -4.94 -14.30 -0.90
N TYR A 67 -3.64 -14.17 -1.13
CA TYR A 67 -2.77 -15.27 -1.56
C TYR A 67 -2.77 -16.44 -0.56
N ARG A 68 -2.71 -16.13 0.74
CA ARG A 68 -2.80 -17.15 1.81
C ARG A 68 -4.16 -17.82 1.88
N GLY A 69 -5.23 -17.09 1.56
CA GLY A 69 -6.59 -17.63 1.47
C GLY A 69 -6.76 -18.63 0.33
N PHE A 70 -6.05 -18.44 -0.79
CA PHE A 70 -6.03 -19.39 -1.92
C PHE A 70 -5.08 -20.58 -1.71
N SER A 71 -4.02 -20.40 -0.90
CA SER A 71 -2.98 -21.41 -0.67
C SER A 71 -3.29 -22.35 0.51
N ARG A 72 -4.48 -22.23 1.11
CA ARG A 72 -5.00 -23.07 2.20
C ARG A 72 -6.16 -23.90 1.70
#